data_AF-A0A7R9KJY9-F1
#
_entry.id   AF-A0A7R9KJY9-F1
#
_cell.length_a   1.000
_cell.length_b   1.000
_cell.length_c   1.000
_cell.angle_alpha   90.00
_cell.angle_beta   90.00
_cell.angle_gamma   90.00
#
_symmetry.space_group_name_H-M   'P 1'
#
loop_
_entity.id
_entity.type
_entity.pdbx_description
1 polymer ?
#
loop_
_entity_poly.entity_id
_entity_poly.type
_entity_poly.pdbx_seq_one_letter_code
_entity_poly.pdbx_strand_id
1 'polypeptide(L)'
;MLADNKLTHLFKSYFENEGKVKMIIRVDVCVKPSADNEETVHVMKFAEHSQDVLVSKSVNRFNFQTMPKLMDNMLAVDLAAINVVGPPLPNCSVECLEQRKRNKELKFEVHKQNQLIIRQRVAEMERENMYLKQQLTALHMDLAVREGQIKDYENKCCQSERYGDSYQKRITDMERNLRAMQQSLDDKCQELSPSELKKKRMKAKMRERLDSEKERLKCVFERILAEKQSQLEREQCVAKDKMNLVKQILNADTTATPVHNPPPVSNPRHRRSLSAGNEKWIDHRLVYYDP
;
A
#
# COMPACT_ATOMS: atom_id res chain seq x y z
N MET A 1 -36.60 -34.70 -17.17
CA MET A 1 -36.54 -33.27 -17.56
C MET A 1 -35.11 -32.90 -17.97
N LEU A 2 -34.64 -33.30 -19.15
CA LEU A 2 -33.26 -33.01 -19.62
C LEU A 2 -33.23 -32.51 -21.09
N ALA A 3 -34.30 -31.90 -21.59
CA ALA A 3 -34.51 -31.76 -23.03
C ALA A 3 -34.00 -30.47 -23.68
N ASP A 4 -33.73 -29.38 -22.93
CA ASP A 4 -33.76 -28.05 -23.58
C ASP A 4 -32.41 -27.32 -23.71
N ASN A 5 -31.26 -27.98 -23.48
CA ASN A 5 -29.97 -27.33 -23.66
C ASN A 5 -28.91 -28.24 -24.31
N LYS A 6 -28.19 -27.72 -25.32
CA LYS A 6 -27.14 -28.46 -26.06
C LYS A 6 -26.06 -29.01 -25.13
N LEU A 7 -25.75 -28.27 -24.06
CA LEU A 7 -24.80 -28.68 -23.03
C LEU A 7 -25.26 -29.95 -22.30
N THR A 8 -26.56 -30.02 -21.96
CA THR A 8 -27.16 -31.18 -21.28
C THR A 8 -27.08 -32.45 -22.13
N HIS A 9 -27.22 -32.33 -23.45
CA HIS A 9 -27.06 -33.46 -24.38
C HIS A 9 -25.62 -33.99 -24.43
N LEU A 10 -24.62 -33.11 -24.33
CA LEU A 10 -23.21 -33.52 -24.33
C LEU A 10 -22.88 -34.33 -23.05
N PHE A 11 -23.51 -34.00 -21.93
CA PHE A 11 -23.30 -34.67 -20.65
C PHE A 11 -24.23 -35.86 -20.40
N LYS A 12 -25.23 -36.09 -21.26
CA LYS A 12 -26.19 -37.19 -21.14
C LYS A 12 -25.50 -38.56 -20.99
N SER A 13 -24.44 -38.79 -21.76
CA SER A 13 -23.62 -40.01 -21.72
C SER A 13 -22.85 -40.21 -20.41
N TYR A 14 -22.61 -39.16 -19.62
CA TYR A 14 -21.92 -39.28 -18.33
C TYR A 14 -22.86 -39.80 -17.24
N PHE A 15 -24.16 -39.53 -17.35
CA PHE A 15 -25.17 -39.93 -16.37
C PHE A 15 -25.92 -41.22 -16.77
N GLU A 16 -25.99 -41.54 -18.06
CA GLU A 16 -26.74 -42.70 -18.56
C GLU A 16 -25.89 -43.95 -18.84
N ASN A 17 -24.58 -43.81 -19.07
CA ASN A 17 -23.72 -44.94 -19.38
C ASN A 17 -23.00 -45.50 -18.15
N GLU A 18 -22.50 -46.73 -18.30
CA GLU A 18 -21.73 -47.42 -17.26
C GLU A 18 -20.37 -46.76 -17.05
N GLY A 19 -20.13 -46.21 -15.86
CA GLY A 19 -18.87 -45.52 -15.56
C GLY A 19 -18.80 -44.96 -14.15
N LYS A 20 -17.63 -44.40 -13.80
CA LYS A 20 -17.45 -43.59 -12.58
C LYS A 20 -17.23 -42.14 -13.00
N VAL A 21 -18.18 -41.27 -12.65
CA VAL A 21 -18.02 -39.82 -12.83
C VAL A 21 -17.39 -39.24 -11.57
N LYS A 22 -16.33 -38.43 -11.73
CA LYS A 22 -15.78 -37.60 -10.65
C LYS A 22 -15.97 -36.15 -11.05
N MET A 23 -16.71 -35.40 -10.23
CA MET A 23 -16.89 -33.97 -10.39
C MET A 23 -15.95 -33.24 -9.44
N ILE A 24 -15.22 -32.25 -9.95
CA ILE A 24 -14.37 -31.35 -9.15
C ILE A 24 -14.98 -29.97 -9.22
N ILE A 25 -15.40 -29.44 -8.08
CA ILE A 25 -15.98 -28.11 -7.95
C ILE A 25 -14.95 -27.25 -7.23
N ARG A 26 -14.49 -26.17 -7.87
CA ARG A 26 -13.62 -25.16 -7.24
C ARG A 26 -14.46 -23.93 -6.94
N VAL A 27 -14.34 -23.45 -5.70
CA VAL A 27 -14.95 -22.20 -5.25
C VAL A 27 -13.80 -21.27 -4.89
N ASP A 28 -13.63 -20.21 -5.65
CA ASP A 28 -12.57 -19.22 -5.42
C ASP A 28 -13.04 -18.19 -4.38
N VAL A 29 -12.29 -18.08 -3.27
CA VAL A 29 -12.62 -17.20 -2.13
C VAL A 29 -12.08 -15.76 -2.33
N CYS A 30 -11.42 -15.48 -3.46
CA CYS A 30 -10.79 -14.19 -3.74
C CYS A 30 -11.74 -13.02 -4.07
N VAL A 31 -13.06 -13.22 -4.00
CA VAL A 31 -14.05 -12.14 -4.08
C VAL A 31 -14.75 -12.07 -2.73
N LYS A 32 -14.37 -11.10 -1.90
CA LYS A 32 -14.92 -10.71 -0.59
C LYS A 32 -15.60 -11.85 0.21
N PRO A 33 -15.11 -12.21 1.41
CA PRO A 33 -15.76 -13.18 2.29
C PRO A 33 -17.05 -12.57 2.89
N SER A 34 -18.07 -12.40 2.06
CA SER A 34 -19.44 -12.23 2.48
C SER A 34 -20.01 -13.64 2.59
N ALA A 35 -20.53 -13.99 3.77
CA ALA A 35 -21.20 -15.26 4.00
C ALA A 35 -22.44 -15.46 3.09
N ASP A 36 -22.88 -14.39 2.42
CA ASP A 36 -24.12 -14.32 1.64
C ASP A 36 -23.88 -14.22 0.13
N ASN A 37 -22.77 -14.72 -0.41
CA ASN A 37 -22.67 -14.91 -1.86
C ASN A 37 -23.64 -16.03 -2.26
N GLU A 38 -24.84 -15.64 -2.69
CA GLU A 38 -25.91 -16.55 -3.10
C GLU A 38 -25.41 -17.59 -4.12
N GLU A 39 -24.53 -17.19 -5.05
CA GLU A 39 -23.93 -18.08 -6.05
C GLU A 39 -23.11 -19.19 -5.41
N THR A 40 -22.29 -18.89 -4.40
CA THR A 40 -21.52 -19.90 -3.65
C THR A 40 -22.44 -20.88 -2.94
N VAL A 41 -23.53 -20.39 -2.35
CA VAL A 41 -24.53 -21.24 -1.69
C VAL A 41 -25.24 -22.14 -2.71
N HIS A 42 -25.58 -21.65 -3.90
CA HIS A 42 -26.16 -22.46 -4.97
C HIS A 42 -25.21 -23.55 -5.47
N VAL A 43 -23.91 -23.23 -5.62
CA VAL A 43 -22.89 -24.21 -6.02
C VAL A 43 -22.72 -25.29 -4.95
N MET A 44 -22.72 -24.92 -3.67
CA MET A 44 -22.64 -25.88 -2.56
C MET A 44 -23.87 -26.79 -2.49
N LYS A 45 -25.09 -26.24 -2.63
CA LYS A 45 -26.33 -27.04 -2.69
C LYS A 45 -26.35 -27.98 -3.88
N PHE A 46 -25.88 -27.54 -5.04
CA PHE A 46 -25.78 -28.40 -6.22
C PHE A 46 -24.79 -29.56 -5.97
N ALA A 47 -23.64 -29.29 -5.36
CA ALA A 47 -22.66 -30.31 -5.00
C ALA A 47 -23.26 -31.40 -4.10
N GLU A 48 -24.05 -30.99 -3.11
CA GLU A 48 -24.78 -31.89 -2.21
C GLU A 48 -25.80 -32.75 -2.97
N HIS A 49 -26.68 -32.15 -3.77
CA HIS A 49 -27.68 -32.90 -4.56
C HIS A 49 -27.06 -33.84 -5.59
N SER A 50 -25.86 -33.54 -6.10
CA SER A 50 -25.20 -34.38 -7.09
C SER A 50 -24.62 -35.68 -6.50
N GLN A 51 -24.50 -35.79 -5.17
CA GLN A 51 -24.01 -37.00 -4.49
C GLN A 51 -25.03 -38.14 -4.51
N ASP A 52 -26.32 -37.84 -4.59
CA ASP A 52 -27.41 -38.83 -4.53
C ASP A 52 -27.65 -39.55 -5.87
N VAL A 53 -26.94 -39.16 -6.93
CA VAL A 53 -27.14 -39.73 -8.28
C VAL A 53 -26.38 -41.05 -8.42
N LEU A 54 -27.11 -42.16 -8.29
CA LEU A 54 -26.58 -43.52 -8.51
C LEU A 54 -26.48 -43.84 -10.01
N VAL A 55 -25.26 -44.11 -10.50
CA VAL A 55 -25.01 -44.60 -11.87
C VAL A 55 -24.88 -46.13 -11.85
N SER A 56 -25.69 -46.82 -12.67
CA SER A 56 -25.69 -48.29 -12.80
C SER A 56 -24.32 -48.81 -13.29
N LYS A 57 -23.80 -49.85 -12.64
CA LYS A 57 -22.57 -50.55 -13.02
C LYS A 57 -22.94 -51.93 -13.59
N SER A 58 -22.57 -52.25 -14.84
CA SER A 58 -22.46 -53.65 -15.23
C SER A 58 -21.02 -54.14 -15.05
N VAL A 59 -20.88 -55.37 -14.56
CA VAL A 59 -19.59 -56.05 -14.43
C VAL A 59 -19.37 -56.84 -15.71
N ASN A 60 -18.59 -56.27 -16.63
CA ASN A 60 -18.31 -56.90 -17.91
C ASN A 60 -17.27 -58.03 -17.75
N ARG A 61 -17.73 -59.28 -17.57
CA ARG A 61 -16.88 -60.49 -17.54
C ARG A 61 -16.81 -61.12 -18.94
N PHE A 62 -15.92 -60.62 -19.79
CA PHE A 62 -15.56 -61.34 -21.02
C PHE A 62 -14.39 -62.29 -20.74
N ASN A 63 -14.70 -63.57 -20.55
CA ASN A 63 -13.73 -64.65 -20.53
C ASN A 63 -13.38 -65.04 -21.98
N PHE A 64 -12.12 -64.84 -22.38
CA PHE A 64 -11.58 -65.48 -23.58
C PHE A 64 -11.43 -66.98 -23.29
N GLN A 65 -12.47 -67.77 -23.60
CA GLN A 65 -12.35 -69.22 -23.59
C GLN A 65 -11.43 -69.64 -24.73
N THR A 66 -10.36 -70.31 -24.34
CA THR A 66 -9.40 -71.03 -25.16
C THR A 66 -10.12 -71.91 -26.19
N MET A 67 -9.80 -71.73 -27.47
CA MET A 67 -10.18 -72.69 -28.51
C MET A 67 -9.60 -74.08 -28.16
N PRO A 68 -10.38 -75.17 -28.22
CA PRO A 68 -9.85 -76.50 -27.99
C PRO A 68 -8.84 -76.83 -29.10
N LYS A 69 -7.58 -77.11 -28.72
CA LYS A 69 -6.62 -77.73 -29.62
C LYS A 69 -7.07 -79.18 -29.88
N LEU A 70 -7.89 -79.39 -30.91
CA LEU A 70 -8.19 -80.71 -31.44
C LEU A 70 -7.22 -81.01 -32.60
N MET A 71 -5.97 -81.29 -32.26
CA MET A 71 -4.99 -81.88 -33.18
C MET A 71 -3.77 -82.31 -32.39
N ASP A 72 -3.84 -83.49 -31.78
CA ASP A 72 -2.63 -84.27 -31.48
C ASP A 72 -2.87 -85.79 -31.40
N ASN A 73 -4.04 -86.31 -31.82
CA ASN A 73 -4.32 -87.75 -31.84
C ASN A 73 -5.03 -88.20 -33.13
N MET A 74 -4.49 -87.87 -34.31
CA MET A 74 -5.03 -88.37 -35.60
C MET A 74 -4.02 -89.14 -36.46
N LEU A 75 -2.87 -89.56 -35.90
CA LEU A 75 -1.91 -90.44 -36.58
C LEU A 75 -1.75 -91.80 -35.90
N ALA A 76 -2.82 -92.31 -35.30
CA ALA A 76 -2.94 -93.71 -34.92
C ALA A 76 -4.26 -94.27 -35.48
N VAL A 77 -4.39 -94.27 -36.81
CA VAL A 77 -5.30 -95.21 -37.46
C VAL A 77 -4.44 -96.39 -37.87
N ASP A 78 -4.60 -97.49 -37.15
CA ASP A 78 -4.05 -98.78 -37.51
C ASP A 78 -4.64 -99.19 -38.87
N LEU A 79 -3.81 -99.16 -39.92
CA LEU A 79 -4.22 -99.39 -41.31
C LEU A 79 -4.75 -100.81 -41.55
N ALA A 80 -4.67 -101.68 -40.53
CA ALA A 80 -5.17 -103.05 -40.54
C ALA A 80 -6.69 -103.20 -40.27
N ALA A 81 -7.41 -102.13 -39.90
CA ALA A 81 -8.80 -102.22 -39.42
C ALA A 81 -9.88 -101.57 -40.32
N ILE A 82 -9.61 -101.31 -41.61
CA ILE A 82 -10.64 -100.82 -42.55
C ILE A 82 -11.11 -101.95 -43.46
N ASN A 83 -11.96 -102.81 -42.91
CA ASN A 83 -12.86 -103.66 -43.67
C ASN A 83 -14.26 -103.49 -43.08
N VAL A 84 -15.00 -102.44 -43.47
CA VAL A 84 -16.48 -102.43 -43.60
C VAL A 84 -16.92 -101.17 -44.38
N VAL A 85 -17.47 -101.40 -45.57
CA VAL A 85 -18.66 -100.80 -46.19
C VAL A 85 -19.19 -99.49 -45.54
N GLY A 86 -18.77 -98.34 -46.05
CA GLY A 86 -19.48 -97.06 -45.89
C GLY A 86 -20.17 -96.64 -47.19
N PRO A 87 -21.16 -95.72 -47.17
CA PRO A 87 -21.78 -95.19 -48.39
C PRO A 87 -20.70 -94.72 -49.36
N PRO A 88 -20.84 -94.94 -50.69
CA PRO A 88 -19.87 -94.46 -51.65
C PRO A 88 -19.67 -92.96 -51.42
N LEU A 89 -18.42 -92.60 -51.10
CA LEU A 89 -18.03 -91.22 -50.89
C LEU A 89 -18.50 -90.40 -52.10
N PRO A 90 -19.07 -89.20 -51.91
CA PRO A 90 -19.45 -88.35 -53.04
C PRO A 90 -18.28 -88.25 -54.00
N ASN A 91 -18.52 -88.48 -55.30
CA ASN A 91 -17.55 -88.31 -56.38
C ASN A 91 -17.11 -86.83 -56.47
N CYS A 92 -16.32 -86.36 -55.50
CA CYS A 92 -15.59 -85.11 -55.55
C CYS A 92 -14.46 -85.36 -56.54
N SER A 93 -14.53 -84.71 -57.69
CA SER A 93 -13.48 -84.77 -58.70
C SER A 93 -12.13 -84.38 -58.08
N VAL A 94 -11.04 -84.87 -58.66
CA VAL A 94 -9.66 -84.50 -58.24
C VAL A 94 -9.49 -82.98 -58.14
N GLU A 95 -10.19 -82.23 -58.99
CA GLU A 95 -10.27 -80.77 -58.99
C GLU A 95 -10.86 -80.17 -57.69
N CYS A 96 -11.84 -80.82 -57.07
CA CYS A 96 -12.45 -80.42 -55.80
C CYS A 96 -11.47 -80.62 -54.61
N LEU A 97 -10.62 -81.65 -54.64
CA LEU A 97 -9.56 -81.84 -53.66
C LEU A 97 -8.40 -80.85 -53.84
N GLU A 98 -7.99 -80.58 -55.09
CA GLU A 98 -6.99 -79.57 -55.39
C GLU A 98 -7.45 -78.17 -54.99
N GLN A 99 -8.70 -77.80 -55.27
CA GLN A 99 -9.27 -76.52 -54.85
C GLN A 99 -9.30 -76.40 -53.32
N ARG A 100 -9.57 -77.51 -52.60
CA ARG A 100 -9.52 -77.53 -51.13
C ARG A 100 -8.10 -77.33 -50.60
N LYS A 101 -7.09 -77.90 -51.26
CA LYS A 101 -5.67 -77.67 -50.94
C LYS A 101 -5.29 -76.20 -51.17
N ARG A 102 -5.58 -75.65 -52.35
CA ARG A 102 -5.36 -74.22 -52.67
C ARG A 102 -6.06 -73.29 -51.68
N ASN A 103 -7.30 -73.59 -51.30
CA ASN A 103 -8.06 -72.79 -50.33
C ASN A 103 -7.44 -72.84 -48.92
N LYS A 104 -6.88 -73.97 -48.49
CA LYS A 104 -6.17 -74.08 -47.20
C LYS A 104 -4.86 -73.28 -47.23
N GLU A 105 -4.10 -73.39 -48.32
CA GLU A 105 -2.85 -72.65 -48.52
C GLU A 105 -3.11 -71.13 -48.56
N LEU A 106 -4.14 -70.69 -49.27
CA LEU A 106 -4.54 -69.28 -49.31
C LEU A 106 -4.94 -68.75 -47.92
N LYS A 107 -5.76 -69.51 -47.17
CA LYS A 107 -6.14 -69.12 -45.80
C LYS A 107 -4.93 -69.06 -44.87
N PHE A 108 -3.98 -69.98 -45.01
CA PHE A 108 -2.75 -69.99 -44.23
C PHE A 108 -1.90 -68.75 -44.54
N GLU A 109 -1.71 -68.41 -45.82
CA GLU A 109 -0.91 -67.25 -46.22
C GLU A 109 -1.58 -65.93 -45.79
N VAL A 110 -2.91 -65.81 -45.93
CA VAL A 110 -3.68 -64.66 -45.44
C VAL A 110 -3.55 -64.52 -43.92
N HIS A 111 -3.63 -65.62 -43.17
CA HIS A 111 -3.47 -65.58 -41.72
C HIS A 111 -2.06 -65.14 -41.31
N LYS A 112 -1.04 -65.65 -42.01
CA LYS A 112 0.36 -65.29 -41.81
C LYS A 112 0.62 -63.80 -42.12
N GLN A 113 0.08 -63.30 -43.22
CA GLN A 113 0.14 -61.87 -43.56
C GLN A 113 -0.57 -61.01 -42.51
N ASN A 114 -1.78 -61.39 -42.10
CA ASN A 114 -2.51 -60.69 -41.03
C ASN A 114 -1.73 -60.67 -39.71
N GLN A 115 -1.07 -61.78 -39.36
CA GLN A 115 -0.22 -61.84 -38.17
C GLN A 115 0.96 -60.86 -38.26
N LEU A 116 1.59 -60.74 -39.43
CA LEU A 116 2.68 -59.78 -39.66
C LEU A 116 2.20 -58.33 -39.53
N ILE A 117 1.07 -58.00 -40.15
CA ILE A 117 0.47 -56.65 -40.08
C ILE A 117 0.17 -56.28 -38.63
N ILE A 118 -0.44 -57.19 -37.86
CA ILE A 118 -0.74 -56.94 -36.44
C ILE A 118 0.55 -56.71 -35.65
N ARG A 119 1.58 -57.54 -35.84
CA ARG A 119 2.87 -57.37 -35.15
C ARG A 119 3.53 -56.04 -35.50
N GLN A 120 3.48 -55.65 -36.76
CA GLN A 120 4.02 -54.37 -37.22
C GLN A 120 3.28 -53.19 -36.58
N ARG A 121 1.94 -53.25 -36.53
CA ARG A 121 1.11 -52.21 -35.91
C ARG A 121 1.36 -52.11 -34.41
N VAL A 122 1.55 -53.23 -33.72
CA VAL A 122 1.92 -53.25 -32.30
C VAL A 122 3.29 -52.60 -32.09
N ALA A 123 4.29 -52.96 -32.91
CA ALA A 123 5.62 -52.35 -32.82
C ALA A 123 5.62 -50.84 -33.12
N GLU A 124 4.77 -50.36 -34.04
CA GLU A 124 4.54 -48.93 -34.27
C GLU A 124 3.95 -48.25 -33.05
N MET A 125 2.87 -48.81 -32.50
CA MET A 125 2.21 -48.28 -31.30
C MET A 125 3.14 -48.28 -30.09
N GLU A 126 3.98 -49.30 -29.91
CA GLU A 126 4.97 -49.36 -28.83
C GLU A 126 6.02 -48.26 -28.96
N ARG A 127 6.48 -47.97 -30.18
CA ARG A 127 7.40 -46.84 -30.45
C ARG A 127 6.75 -45.50 -30.13
N GLU A 128 5.51 -45.29 -30.58
CA GLU A 128 4.76 -44.06 -30.27
C GLU A 128 4.53 -43.90 -28.76
N ASN A 129 4.17 -44.99 -28.07
CA ASN A 129 3.96 -44.97 -26.62
C ASN A 129 5.27 -44.67 -25.87
N MET A 130 6.39 -45.23 -26.30
CA MET A 130 7.71 -44.90 -25.75
C MET A 130 8.06 -43.42 -25.96
N TYR A 131 7.80 -42.88 -27.14
CA TYR A 131 8.03 -41.46 -27.45
C TYR A 131 7.14 -40.53 -26.61
N LEU A 132 5.85 -40.84 -26.49
CA LEU A 132 4.91 -40.07 -25.66
C LEU A 132 5.30 -40.11 -24.18
N LYS A 133 5.72 -41.27 -23.66
CA LYS A 133 6.23 -41.38 -22.28
C LYS A 133 7.46 -40.51 -22.06
N GLN A 134 8.38 -40.46 -23.02
CA GLN A 134 9.57 -39.63 -22.90
C GLN A 134 9.22 -38.13 -22.89
N GLN A 135 8.33 -37.69 -23.78
CA GLN A 135 7.82 -36.31 -23.78
C GLN A 135 7.10 -35.95 -22.48
N LEU A 136 6.27 -36.87 -21.97
CA LEU A 136 5.51 -36.65 -20.74
C LEU A 136 6.44 -36.49 -19.53
N THR A 137 7.53 -37.25 -19.46
CA THR A 137 8.56 -37.08 -18.43
C THR A 137 9.28 -35.74 -18.57
N ALA A 138 9.64 -35.33 -19.78
CA ALA A 138 10.29 -34.03 -20.01
C ALA A 138 9.39 -32.87 -19.57
N LEU A 139 8.12 -32.88 -19.95
CA LEU A 139 7.15 -31.87 -19.53
C LEU A 139 6.94 -31.86 -18.01
N HIS A 140 6.92 -33.02 -17.34
CA HIS A 140 6.84 -33.07 -15.87
C HIS A 140 8.06 -32.44 -15.20
N MET A 141 9.27 -32.69 -15.72
CA MET A 141 10.49 -32.08 -15.19
C MET A 141 10.45 -30.55 -15.37
N ASP A 142 10.04 -30.07 -16.54
CA ASP A 142 9.91 -28.64 -16.81
C ASP A 142 8.86 -27.99 -15.89
N LEU A 143 7.70 -28.63 -15.71
CA LEU A 143 6.67 -28.16 -14.79
C LEU A 143 7.20 -28.07 -13.35
N ALA A 144 7.90 -29.09 -12.86
CA ALA A 144 8.47 -29.08 -11.51
C ALA A 144 9.47 -27.92 -11.31
N VAL A 145 10.29 -27.62 -12.33
CA VAL A 145 11.20 -26.47 -12.30
C VAL A 145 10.42 -25.15 -12.26
N ARG A 146 9.38 -25.00 -13.10
CA ARG A 146 8.54 -23.79 -13.13
C ARG A 146 7.79 -23.59 -11.81
N GLU A 147 7.27 -24.64 -11.21
CA GLU A 147 6.64 -24.59 -9.88
C GLU A 147 7.62 -24.10 -8.81
N GLY A 148 8.86 -24.57 -8.84
CA GLY A 148 9.93 -24.06 -7.97
C GLY A 148 10.19 -22.57 -8.18
N GLN A 149 10.29 -22.12 -9.43
CA GLN A 149 10.48 -20.71 -9.76
C GLN A 149 9.32 -19.84 -9.28
N ILE A 150 8.07 -20.27 -9.49
CA ILE A 150 6.88 -19.56 -9.02
C ILE A 150 6.96 -19.39 -7.50
N LYS A 151 7.28 -20.46 -6.76
CA LYS A 151 7.41 -20.40 -5.30
C LYS A 151 8.50 -19.40 -4.85
N ASP A 152 9.63 -19.35 -5.55
CA ASP A 152 10.68 -18.37 -5.25
C ASP A 152 10.21 -16.92 -5.49
N TYR A 153 9.45 -16.68 -6.56
CA TYR A 153 8.87 -15.37 -6.84
C TYR A 153 7.77 -15.00 -5.83
N GLU A 154 6.93 -15.94 -5.44
CA GLU A 154 5.92 -15.76 -4.38
C GLU A 154 6.58 -15.36 -3.06
N ASN A 155 7.67 -16.03 -2.67
CA ASN A 155 8.42 -15.70 -1.47
C ASN A 155 9.02 -14.29 -1.52
N LYS A 156 9.60 -13.89 -2.67
CA LYS A 156 10.13 -12.53 -2.87
C LYS A 156 9.01 -11.48 -2.82
N CYS A 157 7.85 -11.78 -3.40
CA CYS A 157 6.69 -10.90 -3.37
C CYS A 157 6.18 -10.72 -1.94
N CYS A 158 5.96 -11.81 -1.21
CA CYS A 158 5.54 -11.80 0.19
C CYS A 158 6.55 -11.03 1.07
N GLN A 159 7.85 -11.18 0.84
CA GLN A 159 8.87 -10.41 1.56
C GLN A 159 8.76 -8.91 1.27
N SER A 160 8.58 -8.52 0.00
CA SER A 160 8.40 -7.12 -0.39
C SER A 160 7.15 -6.51 0.23
N GLU A 161 6.04 -7.25 0.28
CA GLU A 161 4.79 -6.83 0.93
C GLU A 161 5.00 -6.54 2.42
N ARG A 162 5.72 -7.41 3.13
CA ARG A 162 6.08 -7.18 4.55
C ARG A 162 6.91 -5.92 4.76
N TYR A 163 7.84 -5.63 3.86
CA TYR A 163 8.58 -4.36 3.91
C TYR A 163 7.64 -3.17 3.67
N GLY A 164 6.74 -3.29 2.69
CA GLY A 164 5.68 -2.31 2.43
C GLY A 164 4.85 -2.00 3.69
N ASP A 165 4.35 -3.03 4.37
CA ASP A 165 3.58 -2.89 5.62
C ASP A 165 4.38 -2.19 6.72
N SER A 166 5.66 -2.52 6.86
CA SER A 166 6.56 -1.91 7.84
C SER A 166 6.77 -0.42 7.57
N TYR A 167 7.05 -0.05 6.32
CA TYR A 167 7.19 1.35 5.92
C TYR A 167 5.87 2.11 6.06
N GLN A 168 4.75 1.49 5.67
CA GLN A 168 3.43 2.09 5.82
C GLN A 168 3.11 2.38 7.29
N LYS A 169 3.38 1.44 8.19
CA LYS A 169 3.22 1.67 9.63
C LYS A 169 4.05 2.86 10.10
N ARG A 170 5.34 2.91 9.72
CA ARG A 170 6.23 4.01 10.09
C ARG A 170 5.76 5.36 9.55
N ILE A 171 5.25 5.41 8.32
CA ILE A 171 4.64 6.62 7.75
C ILE A 171 3.44 7.04 8.60
N THR A 172 2.52 6.12 8.91
CA THR A 172 1.34 6.46 9.73
C THR A 172 1.71 6.95 11.13
N ASP A 173 2.76 6.40 11.74
CA ASP A 173 3.28 6.84 13.04
C ASP A 173 3.87 8.26 12.94
N MET A 174 4.69 8.52 11.93
CA MET A 174 5.28 9.84 11.70
C MET A 174 4.21 10.89 11.40
N GLU A 175 3.20 10.57 10.60
CA GLU A 175 2.06 11.46 10.33
C GLU A 175 1.26 11.78 11.59
N ARG A 176 1.03 10.80 12.48
CA ARG A 176 0.39 11.04 13.78
C ARG A 176 1.21 11.99 14.64
N ASN A 177 2.53 11.78 14.70
CA ASN A 177 3.43 12.67 15.45
C ASN A 177 3.43 14.09 14.89
N LEU A 178 3.45 14.23 13.56
CA LEU A 178 3.42 15.54 12.90
C LEU A 178 2.13 16.30 13.23
N ARG A 179 0.97 15.61 13.17
CA ARG A 179 -0.32 16.17 13.60
C ARG A 179 -0.32 16.60 15.06
N ALA A 180 0.22 15.77 15.96
CA ALA A 180 0.29 16.09 17.39
C ALA A 180 1.18 17.31 17.67
N MET A 181 2.33 17.41 17.00
CA MET A 181 3.23 18.56 17.13
C MET A 181 2.60 19.84 16.56
N GLN A 182 1.90 19.74 15.43
CA GLN A 182 1.17 20.87 14.85
C GLN A 182 0.09 21.38 15.82
N GLN A 183 -0.68 20.46 16.43
CA GLN A 183 -1.68 20.84 17.42
C GLN A 183 -1.07 21.54 18.64
N SER A 184 0.07 21.03 19.15
CA SER A 184 0.80 21.67 20.24
C SER A 184 1.28 23.08 19.89
N LEU A 185 1.74 23.30 18.65
CA LEU A 185 2.10 24.64 18.15
C LEU A 185 0.89 25.57 18.08
N ASP A 186 -0.25 25.07 17.60
CA ASP A 186 -1.49 25.84 17.51
C ASP A 186 -2.00 26.25 18.90
N ASP A 187 -1.99 25.30 19.85
CA ASP A 187 -2.34 25.55 21.25
C ASP A 187 -1.44 26.63 21.87
N LYS A 188 -0.12 26.55 21.63
CA LYS A 188 0.85 27.55 22.13
C LYS A 188 0.67 28.91 21.46
N CYS A 189 0.39 28.97 20.16
CA CYS A 189 0.06 30.20 19.46
C CYS A 189 -1.20 30.85 20.06
N GLN A 190 -2.21 30.04 20.36
CA GLN A 190 -3.45 30.48 20.98
C GLN A 190 -3.23 31.01 22.40
N GLU A 191 -2.35 30.41 23.21
CA GLU A 191 -2.02 30.90 24.56
C GLU A 191 -1.23 32.23 24.55
N LEU A 192 -0.29 32.38 23.62
CA LEU A 192 0.57 33.55 23.55
C LEU A 192 -0.18 34.82 23.16
N SER A 193 -1.18 34.72 22.26
CA SER A 193 -1.93 35.89 21.77
C SER A 193 -2.66 36.68 22.89
N PRO A 194 -3.47 36.05 23.77
CA PRO A 194 -4.09 36.72 24.91
C PRO A 194 -3.08 37.23 25.95
N SER A 195 -2.00 36.47 26.19
CA SER A 195 -0.95 36.86 27.15
C SER A 195 -0.23 38.14 26.70
N GLU A 196 0.14 38.20 25.42
CA GLU A 196 0.75 39.39 24.80
C GLU A 196 -0.21 40.58 24.80
N LEU A 197 -1.49 40.38 24.54
CA LEU A 197 -2.49 41.45 24.62
C LEU A 197 -2.61 42.02 26.05
N LYS A 198 -2.66 41.14 27.07
CA LYS A 198 -2.68 41.55 28.49
C LYS A 198 -1.42 42.34 28.86
N LYS A 199 -0.24 41.88 28.43
CA LYS A 199 1.05 42.54 28.66
C LYS A 199 1.11 43.92 28.01
N LYS A 200 0.67 44.05 26.74
CA LYS A 200 0.57 45.34 26.04
C LYS A 200 -0.39 46.30 26.76
N ARG A 201 -1.56 45.81 27.18
CA ARG A 201 -2.55 46.60 27.94
C ARG A 201 -1.99 47.09 29.27
N MET A 202 -1.26 46.24 30.00
CA MET A 202 -0.64 46.62 31.26
C MET A 202 0.46 47.68 31.07
N LYS A 203 1.33 47.51 30.06
CA LYS A 203 2.36 48.50 29.70
C LYS A 203 1.75 49.86 29.33
N ALA A 204 0.65 49.87 28.57
CA ALA A 204 -0.04 51.12 28.22
C ALA A 204 -0.58 51.83 29.46
N LYS A 205 -1.25 51.12 30.37
CA LYS A 205 -1.72 51.66 31.65
C LYS A 205 -0.58 52.22 32.51
N MET A 206 0.55 51.53 32.57
CA MET A 206 1.70 52.01 33.35
C MET A 206 2.30 53.28 32.75
N ARG A 207 2.39 53.39 31.42
CA ARG A 207 2.83 54.61 30.74
C ARG A 207 1.88 55.77 30.99
N GLU A 208 0.57 55.55 30.86
CA GLU A 208 -0.44 56.58 31.14
C GLU A 208 -0.34 57.12 32.57
N ARG A 209 -0.07 56.25 33.56
CA ARG A 209 0.17 56.68 34.95
C ARG A 209 1.44 57.53 35.07
N LEU A 210 2.53 57.12 34.43
CA LEU A 210 3.79 57.88 34.43
C LEU A 210 3.62 59.24 33.74
N ASP A 211 2.91 59.29 32.63
CA ASP A 211 2.64 60.53 31.89
C ASP A 211 1.77 61.48 32.70
N SER A 212 0.73 60.95 33.36
CA SER A 212 -0.12 61.72 34.27
C SER A 212 0.67 62.31 35.43
N GLU A 213 1.56 61.53 36.04
CA GLU A 213 2.38 61.99 37.17
C GLU A 213 3.44 63.00 36.72
N LYS A 214 4.01 62.80 35.53
CA LYS A 214 4.94 63.75 34.90
C LYS A 214 4.25 65.09 34.61
N GLU A 215 3.04 65.07 34.05
CA GLU A 215 2.30 66.29 33.76
C GLU A 215 1.88 67.00 35.06
N ARG A 216 1.43 66.24 36.07
CA ARG A 216 1.12 66.77 37.41
C ARG A 216 2.33 67.50 38.00
N LEU A 217 3.50 66.87 37.95
CA LEU A 217 4.73 67.46 38.46
C LEU A 217 5.16 68.69 37.65
N LYS A 218 5.01 68.65 36.32
CA LYS A 218 5.27 69.78 35.43
C LYS A 218 4.38 70.97 35.76
N CYS A 219 3.07 70.80 35.93
CA CYS A 219 2.17 71.87 36.35
C CYS A 219 2.56 72.47 37.71
N VAL A 220 3.00 71.64 38.66
CA VAL A 220 3.49 72.12 39.96
C VAL A 220 4.75 72.97 39.79
N PHE A 221 5.70 72.54 38.96
CA PHE A 221 6.91 73.32 38.68
C PHE A 221 6.61 74.64 37.98
N GLU A 222 5.76 74.64 36.96
CA GLU A 222 5.35 75.85 36.24
C GLU A 222 4.69 76.85 37.19
N ARG A 223 3.82 76.39 38.10
CA ARG A 223 3.20 77.23 39.12
C ARG A 223 4.23 77.87 40.06
N ILE A 224 5.20 77.10 40.55
CA ILE A 224 6.27 77.61 41.42
C ILE A 224 7.15 78.62 40.66
N LEU A 225 7.50 78.32 39.41
CA LEU A 225 8.29 79.22 38.57
C LEU A 225 7.58 80.56 38.35
N ALA A 226 6.29 80.54 38.01
CA ALA A 226 5.48 81.74 37.82
C ALA A 226 5.36 82.56 39.12
N GLU A 227 5.15 81.90 40.26
CA GLU A 227 5.11 82.58 41.57
C GLU A 227 6.44 83.26 41.90
N LYS A 228 7.57 82.60 41.63
CA LYS A 228 8.91 83.16 41.85
C LYS A 228 9.23 84.31 40.89
N GLN A 229 8.83 84.22 39.62
CA GLN A 229 8.96 85.32 38.67
C GLN A 229 8.14 86.54 39.12
N SER A 230 6.88 86.35 39.51
CA SER A 230 6.03 87.42 40.03
C SER A 230 6.59 88.05 41.31
N GLN A 231 7.22 87.25 42.19
CA GLN A 231 7.89 87.76 43.38
C GLN A 231 9.07 88.69 43.01
N LEU A 232 9.93 88.25 42.09
CA LEU A 232 11.05 89.05 41.59
C LEU A 232 10.59 90.34 40.90
N GLU A 233 9.51 90.29 40.12
CA GLU A 233 8.93 91.47 39.47
C GLU A 233 8.41 92.50 40.49
N ARG A 234 7.71 92.03 41.53
CA ARG A 234 7.25 92.89 42.63
C ARG A 234 8.42 93.54 43.35
N GLU A 235 9.46 92.77 43.66
CA GLU A 235 10.69 93.28 44.29
C GLU A 235 11.40 94.30 43.38
N GLN A 236 11.49 94.05 42.07
CA GLN A 236 12.03 95.00 41.11
C GLN A 236 11.20 96.29 41.00
N CYS A 237 9.86 96.21 41.02
CA CYS A 237 9.00 97.38 41.02
C CYS A 237 9.27 98.25 42.25
N VAL A 238 9.23 97.64 43.45
CA VAL A 238 9.53 98.33 44.70
C VAL A 238 10.95 98.91 44.70
N ALA A 239 11.93 98.20 44.16
CA ALA A 239 13.30 98.68 44.03
C ALA A 239 13.40 99.87 43.05
N LYS A 240 12.70 99.83 41.92
CA LYS A 240 12.61 100.95 40.96
C LYS A 240 11.95 102.17 41.60
N ASP A 241 10.86 101.98 42.33
CA ASP A 241 10.14 103.05 43.04
C ASP A 241 11.05 103.70 44.10
N LYS A 242 11.74 102.88 44.90
CA LYS A 242 12.75 103.35 45.88
C LYS A 242 13.88 104.11 45.21
N MET A 243 14.42 103.61 44.09
CA MET A 243 15.49 104.28 43.35
C MET A 243 15.01 105.61 42.73
N ASN A 244 13.78 105.66 42.21
CA ASN A 244 13.18 106.89 41.68
C ASN A 244 12.95 107.92 42.78
N LEU A 245 12.54 107.48 43.99
CA LEU A 245 12.44 108.33 45.16
C LEU A 245 13.81 108.89 45.58
N VAL A 246 14.84 108.04 45.64
CA VAL A 246 16.22 108.49 45.90
C VAL A 246 16.71 109.48 44.84
N LYS A 247 16.41 109.25 43.56
CA LYS A 247 16.70 110.20 42.48
C LYS A 247 15.96 111.53 42.65
N GLN A 248 14.69 111.52 43.06
CA GLN A 248 13.94 112.74 43.34
C GLN A 248 14.56 113.52 44.52
N ILE A 249 15.00 112.83 45.57
CA ILE A 249 15.69 113.45 46.71
C ILE A 249 17.04 114.03 46.28
N LEU A 250 17.84 113.29 45.49
CA LEU A 250 19.13 113.75 44.98
C LEU A 250 19.03 114.92 43.99
N ASN A 251 17.94 115.00 43.22
CA ASN A 251 17.71 116.11 42.28
C ASN A 251 17.11 117.36 42.96
N ALA A 252 16.70 117.27 44.22
CA ALA A 252 16.19 118.41 44.99
C ALA A 252 17.32 119.28 45.57
N ASP A 253 18.55 118.76 45.65
CA ASP A 253 19.74 119.50 46.08
C ASP A 253 20.87 119.34 45.06
N THR A 254 21.31 120.48 44.51
CA THR A 254 22.65 120.73 43.91
C THR A 254 22.78 120.72 42.37
N THR A 255 23.13 121.90 41.87
CA THR A 255 23.71 122.24 40.57
C THR A 255 25.15 121.69 40.38
N ALA A 256 25.49 121.23 39.14
CA ALA A 256 26.82 121.28 38.46
C ALA A 256 27.51 119.95 38.01
N THR A 257 27.57 119.78 36.68
CA THR A 257 28.67 119.38 35.74
C THR A 257 29.50 118.06 35.83
N PRO A 258 30.04 117.57 34.68
CA PRO A 258 30.29 116.15 34.39
C PRO A 258 31.78 115.71 34.38
N VAL A 259 32.07 114.42 34.60
CA VAL A 259 33.40 113.78 34.37
C VAL A 259 33.26 112.33 33.83
N HIS A 260 34.30 111.90 33.12
CA HIS A 260 34.37 110.96 31.99
C HIS A 260 35.03 109.60 32.33
N ASN A 261 34.40 108.48 31.87
CA ASN A 261 34.84 107.10 31.49
C ASN A 261 35.85 106.25 32.33
N PRO A 262 35.70 104.88 32.41
CA PRO A 262 36.16 103.93 31.36
C PRO A 262 35.27 102.64 31.15
N PRO A 263 35.59 101.71 30.22
CA PRO A 263 34.66 100.75 29.58
C PRO A 263 34.52 99.39 30.33
N PRO A 264 33.63 98.45 29.91
CA PRO A 264 33.19 97.35 30.75
C PRO A 264 34.17 96.17 30.73
N VAL A 265 34.36 95.52 31.90
CA VAL A 265 35.17 94.30 32.02
C VAL A 265 34.25 93.09 32.20
N SER A 266 34.22 92.22 31.19
CA SER A 266 33.63 90.88 31.27
C SER A 266 34.44 89.99 32.20
N ASN A 267 33.81 89.33 33.17
CA ASN A 267 34.46 88.30 33.99
C ASN A 267 33.88 86.90 33.67
N PRO A 268 34.63 86.03 32.97
CA PRO A 268 34.23 84.67 32.68
C PRO A 268 34.77 83.73 33.76
N ARG A 269 33.93 83.26 34.69
CA ARG A 269 34.27 82.11 35.54
C ARG A 269 33.06 81.55 36.29
N HIS A 270 32.47 80.48 35.76
CA HIS A 270 32.40 79.26 36.56
C HIS A 270 32.49 78.00 35.69
N ARG A 271 33.53 77.22 36.00
CA ARG A 271 33.80 75.87 35.52
C ARG A 271 33.02 74.88 36.39
N ARG A 272 32.41 73.91 35.72
CA ARG A 272 32.35 72.45 35.99
C ARG A 272 31.73 71.92 37.29
N SER A 273 30.87 70.92 37.12
CA SER A 273 31.23 69.53 37.48
C SER A 273 30.70 68.53 36.44
N LEU A 274 31.52 67.51 36.20
CA LEU A 274 31.30 66.37 35.30
C LEU A 274 30.53 65.28 36.05
N SER A 275 29.75 64.48 35.34
CA SER A 275 29.54 63.07 35.69
C SER A 275 29.42 62.27 34.40
N ALA A 276 30.35 61.33 34.26
CA ALA A 276 30.50 60.42 33.14
C ALA A 276 29.40 59.37 33.12
N GLY A 277 29.09 58.87 31.91
CA GLY A 277 28.18 57.73 31.72
C GLY A 277 28.01 57.40 30.24
N ASN A 278 29.10 57.06 29.55
CA ASN A 278 29.02 56.35 28.27
C ASN A 278 28.66 54.88 28.55
N GLU A 279 27.38 54.60 28.79
CA GLU A 279 26.88 53.22 28.72
C GLU A 279 26.39 52.95 27.29
N LYS A 280 27.24 52.20 26.59
CA LYS A 280 27.00 51.62 25.27
C LYS A 280 25.88 50.59 25.43
N TRP A 281 24.78 50.76 24.71
CA TRP A 281 23.70 49.78 24.64
C TRP A 281 24.24 48.44 24.13
N ILE A 282 24.15 47.39 24.95
CA ILE A 282 24.44 46.02 24.52
C ILE A 282 23.18 45.50 23.84
N ASP A 283 23.27 45.31 22.53
CA ASP A 283 22.23 44.68 21.73
C ASP A 283 22.28 43.17 22.00
N HIS A 284 21.23 42.62 22.62
CA HIS A 284 21.11 41.18 22.84
C HIS A 284 20.68 40.52 21.52
N ARG A 285 21.67 40.18 20.68
CA ARG A 285 21.44 39.26 19.57
C ARG A 285 21.17 37.87 20.14
N LEU A 286 19.96 37.35 19.90
CA LEU A 286 19.59 35.98 20.25
C LEU A 286 20.53 35.01 19.52
N VAL A 287 21.31 34.26 20.30
CA VAL A 287 22.10 33.15 19.80
C VAL A 287 21.17 31.96 19.68
N TYR A 288 20.83 31.59 18.45
CA TYR A 288 20.30 30.26 18.13
C TYR A 288 21.41 29.25 18.41
N TYR A 289 21.15 28.31 19.32
CA TYR A 289 21.88 27.06 19.40
C TYR A 289 21.08 26.00 18.62
N ASP A 290 21.74 25.40 17.63
CA ASP A 290 21.53 24.03 17.16
C ASP A 290 22.91 23.57 16.60
N PRO A 291 23.29 22.28 16.72
CA PRO A 291 22.42 21.11 16.54
C PRO A 291 22.32 20.14 17.74
#